data_AF-A0A7K3KQ80-F1
#
_entry.id   AF-A0A7K3KQ80-F1
#
_cell.length_a   1.000
_cell.length_b   1.000
_cell.length_c   1.000
_cell.angle_alpha   90.00
_cell.angle_beta   90.00
_cell.angle_gamma   90.00
#
_symmetry.space_group_name_H-M   'P 1'
#
loop_
_entity.id
_entity.type
_entity.pdbx_description
1 polymer ?
#
loop_
_entity_poly.entity_id
_entity_poly.type
_entity_poly.pdbx_seq_one_letter_code
_entity_poly.pdbx_strand_id
1 'polypeptide(L)'
;VEVPVNVKYVEGFADGEVVYSKAEAADFFKAQEEATNLPYIYLSAGVSAKLFQETLQFAHDSGAKFNGVLCGRATWAGSVEPYIKDGEASAREWLRTTGFENIDELNKVLVKTASPWTDKV
;
A
#
# COMPACT_ATOMS: atom_id res chain seq x y z
N VAL A 1 7.44 -3.99 -6.81
CA VAL A 1 7.87 -2.68 -7.33
C VAL A 1 7.26 -1.57 -6.48
N GLU A 2 7.81 -0.36 -6.53
CA GLU A 2 7.16 0.82 -5.95
C GLU A 2 5.96 1.23 -6.80
N VAL A 3 5.06 2.04 -6.22
CA VAL A 3 4.06 2.77 -7.00
C VAL A 3 4.77 3.85 -7.83
N PRO A 4 4.27 4.21 -9.03
CA PRO A 4 5.00 5.05 -9.97
C PRO A 4 4.95 6.56 -9.63
N VAL A 5 4.38 6.91 -8.48
CA VAL A 5 4.22 8.30 -8.02
C VAL A 5 4.33 8.36 -6.50
N ASN A 6 4.93 9.44 -6.00
CA ASN A 6 4.86 9.74 -4.58
C ASN A 6 3.50 10.40 -4.27
N VAL A 7 2.56 9.61 -3.77
CA VAL A 7 1.18 10.03 -3.49
C VAL A 7 1.07 11.22 -2.55
N LYS A 8 2.10 11.51 -1.74
CA LYS A 8 2.12 12.69 -0.85
C LYS A 8 2.12 14.03 -1.59
N TYR A 9 2.37 14.02 -2.90
CA TYR A 9 2.38 15.21 -3.76
C TYR A 9 1.28 15.17 -4.83
N VAL A 10 0.32 14.26 -4.69
CA VAL A 10 -0.82 14.13 -5.59
C VAL A 10 -2.01 14.91 -5.04
N GLU A 11 -2.70 15.65 -5.90
CA GLU A 11 -3.93 16.38 -5.56
C GLU A 11 -4.93 15.49 -4.80
N GLY A 12 -5.42 15.97 -3.66
CA GLY A 12 -6.35 15.25 -2.80
C GLY A 12 -5.73 14.21 -1.86
N PHE A 13 -4.43 13.93 -1.98
CA PHE A 13 -3.63 13.17 -1.01
C PHE A 13 -2.59 14.05 -0.29
N ALA A 14 -2.13 15.11 -0.96
CA ALA A 14 -1.13 16.01 -0.41
C ALA A 14 -1.69 16.89 0.71
N ASP A 15 -0.96 16.94 1.83
CA ASP A 15 -1.20 17.90 2.93
C ASP A 15 -0.54 19.28 2.66
N GLY A 16 0.19 19.42 1.56
CA GLY A 16 1.00 20.60 1.25
C GLY A 16 1.15 20.84 -0.25
N GLU A 17 2.39 20.88 -0.73
CA GLU A 17 2.67 21.10 -2.16
C GLU A 17 2.06 20.00 -3.02
N VAL A 18 1.35 20.41 -4.07
CA VAL A 18 0.79 19.52 -5.08
C VAL A 18 1.69 19.60 -6.32
N VAL A 19 2.32 18.48 -6.67
CA VAL A 19 3.20 18.35 -7.85
C VAL A 19 2.45 17.69 -9.00
N TYR A 20 1.49 16.82 -8.71
CA TYR A 20 0.73 16.08 -9.71
C TYR A 20 -0.78 16.23 -9.46
N SER A 21 -1.54 16.45 -10.52
CA SER A 21 -2.99 16.25 -10.50
C SER A 21 -3.34 14.77 -10.32
N LYS A 22 -4.58 14.47 -9.93
CA LYS A 22 -5.06 13.07 -9.89
C LYS A 22 -5.01 12.40 -11.26
N ALA A 23 -5.29 13.14 -12.33
CA ALA A 23 -5.27 12.59 -13.69
C ALA A 23 -3.86 12.17 -14.11
N GLU A 24 -2.86 13.03 -13.88
CA GLU A 24 -1.45 12.70 -14.19
C GLU A 24 -0.98 11.50 -13.37
N ALA A 25 -1.31 11.46 -12.08
CA ALA A 25 -0.97 10.33 -11.22
C ALA A 25 -1.62 9.02 -11.71
N ALA A 26 -2.87 9.07 -12.18
CA ALA A 26 -3.56 7.92 -12.74
C ALA A 26 -2.91 7.42 -14.04
N ASP A 27 -2.49 8.32 -14.92
CA ASP A 27 -1.77 7.99 -16.16
C ASP A 27 -0.45 7.27 -15.87
N PHE A 28 0.26 7.61 -14.78
CA PHE A 28 1.47 6.89 -14.38
C PHE A 28 1.20 5.44 -13.96
N PHE A 29 0.09 5.18 -13.25
CA PHE A 29 -0.32 3.81 -12.91
C PHE A 29 -0.67 2.99 -14.14
N LYS A 30 -1.37 3.59 -15.11
CA LYS A 30 -1.67 2.94 -16.39
C LYS A 30 -0.41 2.65 -17.19
N ALA A 31 0.52 3.60 -17.27
CA ALA A 31 1.80 3.40 -17.94
C ALA A 31 2.64 2.28 -17.28
N GLN A 32 2.57 2.14 -15.95
CA GLN A 32 3.23 1.06 -15.24
C GLN A 32 2.62 -0.31 -15.55
N GLU A 33 1.29 -0.40 -15.66
CA GLU A 33 0.60 -1.63 -16.10
C GLU A 33 1.02 -2.02 -17.52
N GLU A 34 1.06 -1.06 -18.44
CA GLU A 34 1.45 -1.28 -19.84
C GLU A 34 2.95 -1.62 -20.01
N ALA A 35 3.79 -1.30 -19.02
CA ALA A 35 5.22 -1.56 -19.06
C ALA A 35 5.60 -3.04 -18.85
N THR A 36 4.67 -3.91 -18.46
CA THR A 36 4.98 -5.32 -18.19
C THR A 36 3.81 -6.29 -18.40
N ASN A 37 4.12 -7.45 -18.99
CA ASN A 37 3.22 -8.59 -19.03
C ASN A 37 3.42 -9.56 -17.85
N LEU A 38 4.44 -9.34 -17.01
CA LEU A 38 4.71 -10.18 -15.84
C LEU A 38 3.79 -9.80 -14.67
N PRO A 39 3.46 -10.76 -13.79
CA PRO A 39 2.85 -10.43 -12.51
C PRO A 39 3.73 -9.47 -11.70
N TYR A 40 3.11 -8.48 -11.06
CA TYR A 40 3.82 -7.52 -10.21
C TYR A 40 3.02 -7.19 -8.95
N ILE A 41 3.76 -6.90 -7.88
CA ILE A 41 3.20 -6.59 -6.56
C ILE A 41 3.81 -5.31 -6.02
N TYR A 42 3.08 -4.56 -5.20
CA TYR A 42 3.57 -3.32 -4.61
C TYR A 42 4.29 -3.53 -3.28
N LEU A 43 5.30 -2.70 -3.04
CA LEU A 43 5.94 -2.54 -1.74
C LEU A 43 5.49 -1.22 -1.10
N SER A 44 5.32 -1.20 0.23
CA SER A 44 4.72 -0.04 0.93
C SER A 44 5.66 1.13 1.19
N ALA A 45 6.96 1.01 0.87
CA ALA A 45 7.99 2.05 0.97
C ALA A 45 8.13 2.80 2.32
N GLY A 46 7.39 2.41 3.37
CA GLY A 46 7.38 3.11 4.66
C GLY A 46 6.34 4.23 4.78
N VAL A 47 5.32 4.27 3.92
CA VAL A 47 4.11 5.05 4.20
C VAL A 47 3.28 4.40 5.31
N SER A 48 2.33 5.15 5.88
CA SER A 48 1.39 4.61 6.87
C SER A 48 0.48 3.53 6.25
N ALA A 49 -0.09 2.65 7.08
CA ALA A 49 -1.04 1.63 6.63
C ALA A 49 -2.20 2.23 5.84
N LYS A 50 -2.84 3.27 6.39
CA LYS A 50 -3.95 3.97 5.77
C LYS A 50 -3.59 4.58 4.41
N LEU A 51 -2.47 5.31 4.32
CA LEU A 51 -2.05 5.92 3.05
C LEU A 51 -1.73 4.83 2.00
N PHE A 52 -1.14 3.71 2.42
CA PHE A 52 -0.89 2.60 1.50
C PHE A 52 -2.19 1.98 1.00
N GLN A 53 -3.16 1.72 1.88
CA GLN A 53 -4.48 1.20 1.51
C GLN A 53 -5.20 2.13 0.51
N GLU A 54 -5.21 3.43 0.77
CA GLU A 54 -5.78 4.43 -0.14
C GLU A 54 -5.05 4.48 -1.48
N THR A 55 -3.73 4.28 -1.47
CA THR A 55 -2.92 4.18 -2.70
C THR A 55 -3.29 2.95 -3.53
N LEU A 56 -3.57 1.80 -2.90
CA LEU A 56 -4.00 0.59 -3.61
C LEU A 56 -5.37 0.77 -4.27
N GLN A 57 -6.30 1.45 -3.58
CA GLN A 57 -7.59 1.82 -4.16
C GLN A 57 -7.40 2.74 -5.36
N PHE A 58 -6.57 3.78 -5.21
CA PHE A 58 -6.28 4.71 -6.30
C PHE A 58 -5.60 4.02 -7.50
N ALA A 59 -4.66 3.11 -7.25
CA ALA A 59 -4.01 2.33 -8.30
C ALA A 59 -5.03 1.50 -9.10
N HIS A 60 -5.94 0.81 -8.40
CA HIS A 60 -7.02 0.04 -9.01
C HIS A 60 -7.95 0.94 -9.85
N ASP A 61 -8.41 2.06 -9.27
CA ASP A 61 -9.30 3.01 -9.95
C ASP A 61 -8.62 3.64 -11.18
N SER A 62 -7.28 3.72 -11.18
CA SER A 62 -6.45 4.20 -12.29
C SER A 62 -6.16 3.13 -13.36
N GLY A 63 -6.67 1.91 -13.19
CA GLY A 63 -6.56 0.82 -14.16
C GLY A 63 -5.35 -0.10 -13.98
N ALA A 64 -4.58 0.03 -12.89
CA ALA A 64 -3.49 -0.89 -12.59
C ALA A 64 -4.03 -2.28 -12.22
N LYS A 65 -3.49 -3.35 -12.82
CA LYS A 65 -3.88 -4.74 -12.54
C LYS A 65 -2.81 -5.46 -11.73
N PHE A 66 -2.38 -4.81 -10.65
CA PHE A 66 -1.38 -5.36 -9.74
C PHE A 66 -1.88 -6.63 -9.04
N ASN A 67 -0.96 -7.53 -8.69
CA ASN A 67 -1.29 -8.90 -8.29
C ASN A 67 -1.12 -9.18 -6.79
N GLY A 68 -1.02 -8.11 -5.99
CA GLY A 68 -0.85 -8.19 -4.55
C GLY A 68 0.21 -7.23 -4.03
N VAL A 69 0.66 -7.48 -2.81
CA VAL A 69 1.61 -6.61 -2.10
C VAL A 69 2.59 -7.44 -1.28
N LEU A 70 3.77 -6.86 -1.04
CA LEU A 70 4.69 -7.31 0.00
C LEU A 70 4.84 -6.16 1.00
N CYS A 71 3.96 -6.15 1.99
CA CYS A 71 3.84 -5.07 2.97
C CYS A 71 4.51 -5.45 4.29
N GLY A 72 5.44 -4.61 4.75
CA GLY A 72 6.19 -4.82 6.00
C GLY A 72 5.90 -3.74 7.03
N ARG A 73 6.71 -2.66 7.01
CA ARG A 73 6.70 -1.60 8.03
C ARG A 73 5.32 -1.02 8.32
N ALA A 74 4.48 -0.82 7.31
CA ALA A 74 3.12 -0.31 7.49
C ALA A 74 2.26 -1.23 8.38
N THR A 75 2.54 -2.52 8.46
CA THR A 75 1.81 -3.47 9.30
C THR A 75 2.38 -3.56 10.72
N TRP A 76 3.71 -3.65 10.87
CA TRP A 76 4.31 -4.05 12.15
C TRP A 76 5.26 -3.02 12.79
N ALA A 77 5.57 -1.88 12.15
CA ALA A 77 6.56 -0.94 12.70
C ALA A 77 6.21 -0.42 14.10
N GLY A 78 4.91 -0.24 14.39
CA GLY A 78 4.46 0.20 15.71
C GLY A 78 4.70 -0.80 16.84
N SER A 79 4.96 -2.09 16.54
CA SER A 79 5.31 -3.10 17.55
C SER A 79 6.72 -2.92 18.13
N VAL A 80 7.60 -2.19 17.44
CA VAL A 80 9.00 -2.03 17.83
C VAL A 80 9.13 -1.24 19.14
N GLU A 81 8.32 -0.19 19.31
CA GLU A 81 8.37 0.64 20.52
C GLU A 81 7.90 -0.09 21.79
N PRO A 82 6.71 -0.74 21.81
CA PRO A 82 6.28 -1.60 22.92
C PRO A 82 7.28 -2.73 23.21
N TYR A 83 7.91 -3.30 22.18
CA TYR A 83 8.93 -4.34 22.37
C TYR A 83 10.15 -3.82 23.13
N ILE A 84 10.67 -2.67 22.73
CA ILE A 84 11.87 -2.07 23.35
C ILE A 84 11.57 -1.57 24.77
N LYS A 85 10.41 -0.95 24.98
CA LYS A 85 10.06 -0.31 26.26
C LYS A 85 9.52 -1.29 27.28
N ASP A 86 8.65 -2.22 26.86
CA ASP A 86 7.81 -3.02 27.76
C ASP A 86 7.98 -4.54 27.54
N GLY A 87 8.85 -4.94 26.60
CA GLY A 87 9.21 -6.33 26.34
C GLY A 87 8.24 -7.11 25.46
N GLU A 88 8.51 -8.41 25.35
CA GLU A 88 7.86 -9.31 24.40
C GLU A 88 6.33 -9.38 24.56
N ALA A 89 5.82 -9.42 25.79
CA ALA A 89 4.39 -9.56 26.05
C ALA A 89 3.59 -8.36 25.52
N SER A 90 4.10 -7.14 25.72
CA SER A 90 3.47 -5.90 25.23
C SER A 90 3.46 -5.85 23.69
N ALA A 91 4.58 -6.20 23.05
CA ALA A 91 4.67 -6.26 21.60
C ALA A 91 3.73 -7.33 21.00
N ARG A 92 3.60 -8.49 21.65
CA ARG A 92 2.65 -9.53 21.24
C ARG A 92 1.21 -9.05 21.33
N GLU A 93 0.85 -8.29 22.36
CA GLU A 93 -0.49 -7.73 22.49
C GLU A 93 -0.76 -6.66 21.42
N TRP A 94 0.21 -5.80 21.14
CA TRP A 94 0.13 -4.83 20.05
C TRP A 94 -0.08 -5.54 18.70
N LEU A 95 0.64 -6.64 18.45
CA LEU A 95 0.49 -7.42 17.21
C LEU A 95 -0.89 -8.08 17.10
N ARG A 96 -1.49 -8.52 18.21
CA ARG A 96 -2.84 -9.11 18.23
C ARG A 96 -3.97 -8.10 18.05
N THR A 97 -3.71 -6.83 18.36
CA THR A 97 -4.69 -5.75 18.30
C THR A 97 -4.41 -4.87 17.08
N THR A 98 -3.61 -3.82 17.22
CA THR A 98 -3.29 -2.88 16.13
C THR A 98 -2.62 -3.56 14.93
N GLY A 99 -1.71 -4.52 15.17
CA GLY A 99 -1.09 -5.29 14.09
C GLY A 99 -2.10 -6.12 13.29
N PHE A 100 -3.09 -6.71 13.98
CA PHE A 100 -4.19 -7.44 13.35
C PHE A 100 -5.10 -6.50 12.57
N GLU A 101 -5.50 -5.37 13.14
CA GLU A 101 -6.30 -4.36 12.43
C GLU A 101 -5.60 -3.89 11.14
N ASN A 102 -4.30 -3.57 11.21
CA ASN A 102 -3.53 -3.14 10.05
C ASN A 102 -3.54 -4.18 8.90
N ILE A 103 -3.37 -5.47 9.22
CA ILE A 103 -3.34 -6.53 8.19
C ILE A 103 -4.76 -6.90 7.71
N ASP A 104 -5.76 -6.89 8.58
CA ASP A 104 -7.15 -7.20 8.23
C ASP A 104 -7.74 -6.13 7.31
N GLU A 105 -7.51 -4.85 7.61
CA GLU A 105 -7.92 -3.74 6.74
C GLU A 105 -7.21 -3.79 5.38
N LEU A 106 -5.91 -4.07 5.38
CA LEU A 106 -5.15 -4.26 4.13
C LEU A 106 -5.74 -5.41 3.31
N ASN A 107 -6.04 -6.55 3.93
CA ASN A 107 -6.62 -7.71 3.25
C ASN A 107 -7.99 -7.37 2.64
N LYS A 108 -8.84 -6.63 3.36
CA LYS A 108 -10.14 -6.16 2.84
C LYS A 108 -9.99 -5.26 1.61
N VAL A 109 -8.95 -4.43 1.56
CA VAL A 109 -8.63 -3.61 0.38
C VAL A 109 -8.12 -4.47 -0.77
N LEU A 110 -7.21 -5.42 -0.50
CA LEU A 110 -6.67 -6.33 -1.53
C LEU A 110 -7.75 -7.14 -2.23
N VAL A 111 -8.75 -7.64 -1.49
CA VAL A 111 -9.89 -8.36 -2.06
C VAL A 111 -10.65 -7.54 -3.11
N LYS A 112 -10.66 -6.20 -2.97
CA LYS A 112 -11.38 -5.30 -3.88
C LYS A 112 -10.53 -4.77 -5.02
N THR A 113 -9.21 -4.76 -4.86
CA THR A 113 -8.31 -3.96 -5.71
C THR A 113 -7.32 -4.79 -6.51
N ALA A 114 -6.83 -5.90 -5.96
CA ALA A 114 -5.83 -6.74 -6.62
C ALA A 114 -6.46 -7.66 -7.67
N SER A 115 -5.71 -7.93 -8.75
CA SER A 115 -6.09 -8.87 -9.80
C SER A 115 -5.31 -10.19 -9.68
N PRO A 116 -5.91 -11.36 -9.93
CA PRO A 116 -5.19 -12.64 -9.91
C PRO A 116 -3.98 -12.63 -10.85
N TRP A 117 -2.83 -13.13 -10.38
CA TRP A 117 -1.64 -13.26 -11.23
C TRP A 117 -1.83 -14.28 -12.36
N THR A 118 -2.76 -15.22 -12.19
CA THR A 118 -3.13 -16.24 -13.19
C THR A 118 -3.74 -15.63 -14.44
N ASP A 119 -4.23 -14.39 -14.39
CA ASP A 119 -4.75 -13.70 -15.58
C ASP A 119 -3.62 -13.19 -16.50
N LYS A 120 -2.37 -13.22 -16.03
CA LYS A 120 -1.15 -12.81 -16.79
C LYS A 120 -0.31 -13.99 -17.28
N VAL A 121 -0.71 -15.24 -17.02
CA VAL A 121 0.08 -16.46 -17.34
C VAL A 121 -0.74 -17.45 -18.17
#